data_AF-A0A0P6XZ70-F1
#
_entry.id   AF-A0A0P6XZ70-F1
#
_cell.length_a   1.000
_cell.length_b   1.000
_cell.length_c   1.000
_cell.angle_alpha   90.00
_cell.angle_beta   90.00
_cell.angle_gamma   90.00
#
_symmetry.space_group_name_H-M   'P 1'
#
loop_
_entity.id
_entity.type
_entity.pdbx_description
1 polymer ?
#
loop_
_entity_poly.entity_id
_entity_poly.type
_entity_poly.pdbx_seq_one_letter_code
_entity_poly.pdbx_strand_id
1 'polypeptide(L)'
;MLEPPLNPQQRANVDSTQGYRVPTAPLTNLNQPNRWKCWVAVNGVACIGAIILFPIIGIMAIFIQNMHRLIFDQLASDNHLFFILGLGIMATLTAIPVAMIQHTAFGAAIPRRPWVVKSALTAGLLLPTSIFLAQFSLQSLNQHYGFTLIISLLIVFSITSFGTALIQGLEIQAVVEYPLDWVWISSLTWSSMSILLGSLLLALVVLL
;
A
#
# COMPACT_ATOMS: atom_id res chain seq x y z
N MET A 1 31.81 19.43 -21.65
CA MET A 1 30.81 19.45 -20.55
C MET A 1 29.53 18.87 -21.13
N LEU A 2 29.07 17.71 -20.63
CA LEU A 2 27.77 17.16 -21.03
C LEU A 2 26.68 17.94 -20.30
N GLU A 3 25.75 18.52 -21.05
CA GLU A 3 24.55 19.11 -20.48
C GLU A 3 23.69 18.02 -19.81
N PRO A 4 23.11 18.30 -18.63
CA PRO A 4 22.22 17.36 -17.98
C PRO A 4 20.96 17.14 -18.84
N PRO A 5 20.36 15.94 -18.81
CA PRO A 5 19.15 15.66 -19.57
C PRO A 5 18.01 16.57 -19.09
N LEU A 6 17.60 17.49 -19.97
CA LEU A 6 16.47 18.38 -19.75
C LEU A 6 15.19 17.57 -19.55
N ASN A 7 14.47 17.86 -18.47
CA ASN A 7 13.14 17.34 -18.21
C ASN A 7 12.24 17.67 -19.42
N PRO A 8 11.44 16.74 -19.96
CA PRO A 8 10.54 17.01 -21.10
C PRO A 8 9.65 18.24 -20.90
N GLN A 9 9.32 18.57 -19.64
CA GLN A 9 8.58 19.78 -19.26
C GLN A 9 9.34 21.10 -19.51
N GLN A 10 10.68 21.07 -19.46
CA GLN A 10 11.50 22.25 -19.76
C GLN A 10 11.67 22.46 -21.26
N ARG A 11 11.63 21.41 -22.09
CA ARG A 11 11.78 21.54 -23.55
C ARG A 11 10.64 22.34 -24.20
N ALA A 12 9.42 22.21 -23.68
CA ALA A 12 8.27 22.97 -24.19
C ALA A 12 8.31 24.48 -23.84
N ASN A 13 9.16 24.88 -22.88
CA ASN A 13 9.20 26.24 -22.35
C ASN A 13 10.31 27.11 -22.96
N VAL A 14 11.25 26.52 -23.72
CA VAL A 14 12.44 27.23 -24.22
C VAL A 14 12.23 27.80 -25.64
N ASP A 15 11.32 27.23 -26.44
CA ASP A 15 11.13 27.62 -27.86
C ASP A 15 9.93 28.57 -28.11
N SER A 16 9.31 29.12 -27.08
CA SER A 16 8.19 30.06 -27.21
C SER A 16 8.67 31.51 -27.16
N THR A 17 9.01 32.09 -28.32
CA THR A 17 9.42 33.50 -28.47
C THR A 17 8.29 34.51 -28.22
N GLN A 18 7.06 34.08 -27.91
CA GLN A 18 5.88 34.96 -27.80
C GLN A 18 5.18 34.96 -26.43
N GLY A 19 5.79 34.41 -25.37
CA GLY A 19 5.19 34.46 -24.03
C GLY A 19 3.85 33.70 -23.91
N TYR A 20 3.51 32.90 -24.92
CA TYR A 20 2.32 32.07 -24.92
C TYR A 20 2.58 30.90 -23.97
N ARG A 21 1.93 30.91 -22.80
CA ARG A 21 1.81 29.73 -21.93
C ARG A 21 0.82 28.79 -22.61
N VAL A 22 1.33 27.83 -23.36
CA VAL A 22 0.53 26.68 -23.78
C VAL A 22 0.04 25.99 -22.49
N PRO A 23 -1.28 25.78 -22.30
CA PRO A 23 -1.76 24.96 -21.20
C PRO A 23 -1.02 23.63 -21.27
N THR A 24 -0.35 23.24 -20.18
CA THR A 24 0.32 21.93 -20.09
C THR A 24 -0.68 20.88 -20.54
N ALA A 25 -0.44 20.28 -21.71
CA ALA A 25 -1.31 19.21 -22.19
C ALA A 25 -1.35 18.16 -21.08
N PRO A 26 -2.54 17.74 -20.60
CA PRO A 26 -2.62 16.61 -19.70
C PRO A 26 -1.86 15.47 -20.37
N LEU A 27 -0.89 14.90 -19.67
CA LEU A 27 -0.02 13.85 -20.20
C LEU A 27 -0.92 12.76 -20.79
N THR A 28 -1.07 12.73 -22.12
CA THR A 28 -1.98 11.87 -22.87
C THR A 28 -1.71 10.38 -22.62
N ASN A 29 -0.55 10.06 -22.05
CA ASN A 29 -0.17 8.72 -21.61
C ASN A 29 -0.90 8.25 -20.33
N LEU A 30 -1.39 9.16 -19.47
CA LEU A 30 -2.01 8.77 -18.19
C LEU A 30 -3.46 8.27 -18.34
N ASN A 31 -4.16 8.67 -19.41
CA ASN A 31 -5.56 8.32 -19.68
C ASN A 31 -5.71 7.22 -20.77
N GLN A 32 -4.64 6.49 -21.10
CA GLN A 32 -4.69 5.46 -22.15
C GLN A 32 -5.53 4.23 -21.74
N PRO A 33 -6.31 3.64 -22.67
CA PRO A 33 -7.29 2.59 -22.37
C PRO A 33 -6.69 1.26 -21.86
N ASN A 34 -5.40 0.98 -22.09
CA ASN A 34 -4.75 -0.24 -21.60
C ASN A 34 -4.07 -0.09 -20.22
N ARG A 35 -4.11 1.11 -19.62
CA ARG A 35 -3.34 1.40 -18.40
C ARG A 35 -3.88 0.71 -17.15
N TRP A 36 -5.18 0.38 -17.11
CA TRP A 36 -5.77 -0.40 -16.01
C TRP A 36 -5.10 -1.79 -15.89
N LYS A 37 -4.72 -2.43 -17.00
CA LYS A 37 -4.02 -3.74 -16.98
C LYS A 37 -2.64 -3.61 -16.36
N CYS A 38 -1.90 -2.57 -16.76
CA CYS A 38 -0.61 -2.24 -16.16
C CYS A 38 -0.76 -1.94 -14.66
N TRP A 39 -1.81 -1.21 -14.26
CA TRP A 39 -2.07 -0.90 -12.87
C TRP A 39 -2.41 -2.14 -12.03
N VAL A 40 -3.22 -3.05 -12.54
CA VAL A 40 -3.47 -4.36 -11.92
C VAL A 40 -2.17 -5.14 -11.77
N ALA A 41 -1.33 -5.20 -12.81
CA ALA A 41 -0.04 -5.89 -12.76
C ALA A 41 0.92 -5.29 -11.72
N VAL A 42 1.05 -3.96 -11.69
CA VAL A 42 1.87 -3.24 -10.71
C VAL A 42 1.38 -3.50 -9.28
N ASN A 43 0.07 -3.46 -9.05
CA ASN A 43 -0.50 -3.83 -7.75
C ASN A 43 -0.28 -5.29 -7.40
N GLY A 44 -0.37 -6.21 -8.37
CA GLY A 44 -0.07 -7.63 -8.18
C GLY A 44 1.38 -7.86 -7.76
N VAL A 45 2.34 -7.25 -8.45
CA VAL A 45 3.77 -7.33 -8.07
C VAL A 45 4.00 -6.71 -6.69
N ALA A 46 3.40 -5.56 -6.41
CA ALA A 46 3.52 -4.91 -5.12
C ALA A 46 2.92 -5.76 -3.99
N CYS A 47 1.81 -6.46 -4.25
CA CYS A 47 1.19 -7.40 -3.31
C CYS A 47 2.12 -8.58 -3.01
N ILE A 48 2.71 -9.21 -4.04
CA ILE A 48 3.71 -10.28 -3.85
C ILE A 48 4.90 -9.78 -3.02
N GLY A 49 5.40 -8.58 -3.33
CA GLY A 49 6.46 -7.93 -2.56
C GLY A 49 6.09 -7.74 -1.09
N ALA A 50 4.87 -7.29 -0.80
CA ALA A 50 4.38 -7.12 0.57
C ALA A 50 4.27 -8.45 1.32
N ILE A 51 3.76 -9.50 0.67
CA ILE A 51 3.64 -10.85 1.25
C ILE A 51 5.00 -11.40 1.67
N ILE A 52 6.07 -11.09 0.94
CA ILE A 52 7.43 -11.53 1.27
C ILE A 52 8.07 -10.63 2.34
N LEU A 53 7.93 -9.31 2.21
CA LEU A 53 8.60 -8.34 3.09
C LEU A 53 8.00 -8.30 4.50
N PHE A 54 6.67 -8.39 4.61
CA PHE A 54 5.99 -8.33 5.90
C PHE A 54 6.45 -9.40 6.90
N PRO A 55 6.52 -10.71 6.55
CA PRO A 55 7.04 -11.72 7.47
C PRO A 55 8.55 -11.57 7.75
N ILE A 56 9.35 -11.10 6.79
CA ILE A 56 10.79 -10.83 7.03
C ILE A 56 10.94 -9.75 8.09
N ILE A 57 10.23 -8.62 7.94
CA ILE A 57 10.22 -7.53 8.92
C ILE A 57 9.70 -8.04 10.28
N GLY A 58 8.67 -8.88 10.26
CA GLY A 58 8.12 -9.59 11.43
C GLY A 58 9.19 -10.39 12.18
N ILE A 59 9.88 -11.29 11.49
CA ILE A 59 10.95 -12.14 12.05
C ILE A 59 12.09 -11.27 12.58
N MET A 60 12.51 -10.25 11.84
CA MET A 60 13.56 -9.33 12.29
C MET A 60 13.18 -8.62 13.59
N ALA A 61 11.94 -8.14 13.71
CA ALA A 61 11.49 -7.48 14.93
C ALA A 61 11.41 -8.44 16.12
N ILE A 62 10.92 -9.67 15.92
CA ILE A 62 10.92 -10.71 16.96
C ILE A 62 12.34 -11.04 17.40
N PHE A 63 13.27 -11.16 16.44
CA PHE A 63 14.68 -11.40 16.74
C PHE A 63 15.29 -10.26 17.55
N ILE A 64 15.06 -9.00 17.16
CA ILE A 64 15.50 -7.81 17.89
C ILE A 64 14.89 -7.78 19.30
N GLN A 65 13.60 -8.07 19.43
CA GLN A 65 12.91 -8.11 20.72
C GLN A 65 13.51 -9.19 21.64
N ASN A 66 13.75 -10.40 21.11
CA ASN A 66 14.34 -11.48 21.89
C ASN A 66 15.78 -11.17 22.29
N MET A 67 16.58 -10.56 21.41
CA MET A 67 17.93 -10.08 21.74
C MET A 67 17.89 -8.98 22.81
N HIS A 68 16.94 -8.05 22.71
CA HIS A 68 16.78 -6.98 23.69
C HIS A 68 16.31 -7.52 25.04
N ARG A 69 15.39 -8.50 25.06
CA ARG A 69 14.95 -9.17 26.29
C ARG A 69 16.07 -9.98 26.94
N LEU A 70 17.01 -10.51 26.15
CA LEU A 70 18.21 -11.18 26.64
C LEU A 70 19.21 -10.22 27.32
N ILE A 71 19.17 -8.92 26.98
CA ILE A 71 20.13 -7.89 27.42
C ILE A 71 19.52 -6.96 28.48
N PHE A 72 18.22 -6.67 28.39
CA PHE A 72 17.49 -5.76 29.25
C PHE A 72 16.16 -6.41 29.65
N ASP A 73 16.17 -7.06 30.80
CA ASP A 73 15.00 -7.68 31.39
C ASP A 73 14.14 -6.59 32.04
N GLN A 74 13.33 -5.89 31.25
CA GLN A 74 12.22 -5.04 31.68
C GLN A 74 11.48 -4.46 30.46
N LEU A 75 10.58 -5.25 29.87
CA LEU A 75 9.36 -4.67 29.30
C LEU A 75 8.26 -5.72 29.37
N ALA A 76 7.38 -5.53 30.35
CA ALA A 76 6.27 -6.41 30.68
C ALA A 76 5.38 -6.68 29.45
N SER A 77 4.91 -7.91 29.37
CA SER A 77 4.29 -8.58 28.22
C SER A 77 2.88 -8.11 27.84
N ASP A 78 2.30 -7.10 28.49
CA ASP A 78 0.83 -6.96 28.49
C ASP A 78 0.31 -5.67 27.83
N ASN A 79 1.18 -4.86 27.22
CA ASN A 79 0.72 -3.64 26.56
C ASN A 79 0.29 -3.89 25.11
N HIS A 80 -0.99 -4.21 24.92
CA HIS A 80 -1.66 -4.26 23.61
C HIS A 80 -1.38 -3.02 22.75
N LEU A 81 -1.19 -1.85 23.35
CA LEU A 81 -0.80 -0.61 22.67
C LEU A 81 0.55 -0.71 21.94
N PHE A 82 1.57 -1.32 22.55
CA PHE A 82 2.87 -1.52 21.90
C PHE A 82 2.79 -2.54 20.76
N PHE A 83 1.95 -3.57 20.91
CA PHE A 83 1.70 -4.53 19.84
C PHE A 83 1.01 -3.87 18.63
N ILE A 84 -0.03 -3.07 18.87
CA ILE A 84 -0.76 -2.33 17.83
C ILE A 84 0.18 -1.31 17.14
N LEU A 85 0.97 -0.58 17.90
CA LEU A 85 1.97 0.35 17.36
C LEU A 85 3.02 -0.39 16.53
N GLY A 86 3.50 -1.54 16.99
CA GLY A 86 4.44 -2.40 16.27
C GLY A 86 3.90 -2.85 14.93
N LEU A 87 2.64 -3.30 14.88
CA LEU A 87 1.96 -3.65 13.62
C LEU A 87 1.86 -2.45 12.67
N GLY A 88 1.57 -1.26 13.18
CA GLY A 88 1.53 -0.03 12.37
C GLY A 88 2.90 0.36 11.81
N ILE A 89 3.97 0.22 12.59
CA ILE A 89 5.34 0.45 12.12
C ILE A 89 5.71 -0.56 11.04
N MET A 90 5.38 -1.84 11.22
CA MET A 90 5.65 -2.88 10.20
C MET A 90 4.90 -2.62 8.90
N ALA A 91 3.62 -2.25 9.00
CA ALA A 91 2.83 -1.84 7.84
C ALA A 91 3.46 -0.65 7.13
N THR A 92 3.90 0.36 7.87
CA THR A 92 4.60 1.53 7.30
C THR A 92 5.86 1.10 6.55
N LEU A 93 6.72 0.30 7.17
CA LEU A 93 7.98 -0.16 6.57
C LEU A 93 7.75 -1.02 5.32
N THR A 94 6.71 -1.85 5.32
CA THR A 94 6.32 -2.69 4.17
C THR A 94 5.72 -1.84 3.05
N ALA A 95 4.95 -0.82 3.40
CA ALA A 95 4.27 0.05 2.44
C ALA A 95 5.23 1.00 1.69
N ILE A 96 6.42 1.29 2.24
CA ILE A 96 7.44 2.11 1.56
C ILE A 96 7.85 1.51 0.20
N PRO A 97 8.42 0.28 0.12
CA PRO A 97 8.80 -0.31 -1.15
C PRO A 97 7.60 -0.59 -2.06
N VAL A 98 6.44 -0.95 -1.50
CA VAL A 98 5.17 -1.11 -2.23
C VAL A 98 4.78 0.19 -2.94
N ALA A 99 4.77 1.30 -2.22
CA ALA A 99 4.42 2.61 -2.78
C ALA A 99 5.46 3.07 -3.81
N MET A 100 6.74 2.71 -3.64
CA MET A 100 7.78 2.97 -4.64
C MET A 100 7.55 2.19 -5.93
N ILE A 101 7.17 0.91 -5.84
CA ILE A 101 6.82 0.09 -7.01
C ILE A 101 5.58 0.68 -7.70
N GLN A 102 4.54 1.00 -6.95
CA GLN A 102 3.34 1.64 -7.50
C GLN A 102 3.62 2.99 -8.17
N HIS A 103 4.54 3.79 -7.61
CA HIS A 103 4.92 5.08 -8.19
C HIS A 103 5.51 4.96 -9.60
N THR A 104 6.17 3.84 -9.93
CA THR A 104 6.72 3.59 -11.28
C THR A 104 5.67 3.68 -12.38
N ALA A 105 4.40 3.40 -12.07
CA ALA A 105 3.29 3.51 -13.02
C ALA A 105 3.02 4.96 -13.46
N PHE A 106 3.41 5.96 -12.65
CA PHE A 106 3.17 7.38 -12.89
C PHE A 106 4.43 8.15 -13.32
N GLY A 107 5.60 7.54 -13.21
CA GLY A 107 6.87 8.17 -13.59
C GLY A 107 7.07 9.53 -12.92
N ALA A 108 7.43 10.55 -13.72
CA ALA A 108 7.67 11.91 -13.22
C ALA A 108 6.39 12.75 -13.03
N ALA A 109 5.20 12.21 -13.35
CA ALA A 109 3.95 12.98 -13.28
C ALA A 109 3.54 13.33 -11.84
N ILE A 110 3.98 12.54 -10.85
CA ILE A 110 3.64 12.71 -9.44
C ILE A 110 4.92 12.76 -8.63
N PRO A 111 5.07 13.71 -7.67
CA PRO A 111 6.24 13.75 -6.80
C PRO A 111 6.32 12.49 -5.92
N ARG A 112 7.45 11.77 -6.03
CA ARG A 112 7.65 10.46 -5.35
C ARG A 112 7.58 10.52 -3.84
N ARG A 113 8.18 11.55 -3.22
CA ARG A 113 8.26 11.67 -1.75
C ARG A 113 6.88 11.74 -1.07
N PRO A 114 6.00 12.70 -1.41
CA PRO A 114 4.68 12.77 -0.78
C PRO A 114 3.84 11.52 -1.07
N TRP A 115 3.95 10.95 -2.27
CA TRP A 115 3.29 9.69 -2.61
C TRP A 115 3.67 8.55 -1.65
N VAL A 116 4.97 8.30 -1.49
CA VAL A 116 5.48 7.21 -0.65
C VAL A 116 5.15 7.46 0.82
N VAL A 117 5.39 8.69 1.33
CA VAL A 117 5.17 9.02 2.73
C VAL A 117 3.69 8.92 3.10
N LYS A 118 2.79 9.52 2.31
CA LYS A 118 1.35 9.46 2.56
C LYS A 118 0.85 8.02 2.50
N SER A 119 1.21 7.27 1.46
CA SER A 119 0.81 5.86 1.32
C SER A 119 1.29 5.01 2.51
N ALA A 120 2.56 5.18 2.92
CA ALA A 120 3.14 4.40 4.01
C ALA A 120 2.52 4.72 5.36
N LEU A 121 2.33 6.00 5.68
CA LEU A 121 1.67 6.42 6.92
C LEU A 121 0.21 5.98 6.94
N THR A 122 -0.51 6.11 5.82
CA THR A 122 -1.90 5.65 5.72
C THR A 122 -2.02 4.15 5.95
N ALA A 123 -1.16 3.33 5.32
CA ALA A 123 -1.13 1.89 5.57
C ALA A 123 -0.78 1.58 7.04
N GLY A 124 0.20 2.30 7.60
CA GLY A 124 0.63 2.18 8.98
C GLY A 124 -0.45 2.50 10.02
N LEU A 125 -1.34 3.44 9.71
CA LEU A 125 -2.47 3.77 10.58
C LEU A 125 -3.67 2.85 10.34
N LEU A 126 -3.96 2.53 9.08
CA LEU A 126 -5.16 1.77 8.73
C LEU A 126 -5.05 0.29 9.04
N LEU A 127 -3.88 -0.35 8.92
CA LEU A 127 -3.72 -1.77 9.25
C LEU A 127 -4.06 -2.08 10.73
N PRO A 128 -3.44 -1.43 11.73
CA PRO A 128 -3.80 -1.68 13.12
C PRO A 128 -5.26 -1.31 13.43
N THR A 129 -5.75 -0.22 12.84
CA THR A 129 -7.15 0.21 13.01
C THR A 129 -8.12 -0.83 12.44
N SER A 130 -7.85 -1.38 11.26
CA SER A 130 -8.70 -2.37 10.61
C SER A 130 -8.67 -3.72 11.33
N ILE A 131 -7.52 -4.11 11.90
CA ILE A 131 -7.42 -5.28 12.79
C ILE A 131 -8.27 -5.10 14.04
N PHE A 132 -8.18 -3.93 14.69
CA PHE A 132 -8.99 -3.62 15.85
C PHE A 132 -10.49 -3.66 15.54
N LEU A 133 -10.91 -3.06 14.41
CA LEU A 133 -12.30 -3.12 13.95
C LEU A 133 -12.74 -4.56 13.66
N ALA A 134 -11.92 -5.36 12.99
CA ALA A 134 -12.24 -6.75 12.70
C ALA A 134 -12.46 -7.56 13.99
N GLN A 135 -11.58 -7.41 14.98
CA GLN A 135 -11.73 -8.09 16.27
C GLN A 135 -13.00 -7.65 17.01
N PHE A 136 -13.27 -6.34 17.06
CA PHE A 136 -14.45 -5.82 17.72
C PHE A 136 -15.75 -6.27 17.03
N SER A 137 -15.79 -6.21 15.69
CA SER A 137 -16.96 -6.62 14.91
C SER A 137 -17.24 -8.12 14.95
N LEU A 138 -16.21 -8.95 15.17
CA LEU A 138 -16.33 -10.40 15.17
C LEU A 138 -16.44 -11.03 16.56
N GLN A 139 -16.28 -10.24 17.62
CA GLN A 139 -16.34 -10.72 19.01
C GLN A 139 -17.68 -11.39 19.38
N SER A 140 -18.76 -11.03 18.71
CA SER A 140 -20.11 -11.58 18.93
C SER A 140 -20.46 -12.79 18.05
N LEU A 141 -19.60 -13.16 17.09
CA LEU A 141 -19.88 -14.23 16.14
C LEU A 141 -19.33 -15.56 16.66
N ASN A 142 -20.24 -16.42 17.12
CA ASN A 142 -19.92 -17.81 17.50
C ASN A 142 -19.88 -18.71 16.25
N GLN A 143 -18.98 -18.41 15.32
CA GLN A 143 -18.86 -19.05 13.99
C GLN A 143 -17.61 -19.93 13.91
N HIS A 144 -17.58 -20.85 12.92
CA HIS A 144 -16.41 -21.69 12.64
C HIS A 144 -15.14 -20.85 12.39
N TYR A 145 -14.01 -21.32 12.92
CA TYR A 145 -12.70 -20.64 12.85
C TYR A 145 -12.32 -20.18 11.42
N GLY A 146 -12.55 -21.03 10.41
CA GLY A 146 -12.25 -20.69 9.01
C GLY A 146 -13.11 -19.55 8.47
N PHE A 147 -14.40 -19.50 8.82
CA PHE A 147 -15.29 -18.41 8.40
C PHE A 147 -14.88 -17.09 9.06
N THR A 148 -14.62 -17.10 10.37
CA THR A 148 -14.14 -15.94 11.12
C THR A 148 -12.83 -15.41 10.56
N LEU A 149 -11.90 -16.29 10.16
CA LEU A 149 -10.64 -15.92 9.53
C LEU A 149 -10.85 -15.21 8.18
N ILE A 150 -11.67 -15.77 7.30
CA ILE A 150 -11.94 -15.16 5.97
C ILE A 150 -12.57 -13.78 6.13
N ILE A 151 -13.56 -13.63 7.01
CA ILE A 151 -14.21 -12.33 7.24
C ILE A 151 -13.24 -11.34 7.89
N SER A 152 -12.40 -11.78 8.82
CA SER A 152 -11.36 -10.94 9.43
C SER A 152 -10.42 -10.38 8.36
N LEU A 153 -9.92 -11.24 7.48
CA LEU A 153 -9.04 -10.83 6.38
C LEU A 153 -9.77 -9.86 5.44
N LEU A 154 -11.03 -10.12 5.12
CA LEU A 154 -11.83 -9.25 4.27
C LEU A 154 -11.96 -7.84 4.87
N ILE A 155 -12.28 -7.72 6.16
CA ILE A 155 -12.40 -6.44 6.86
C ILE A 155 -11.04 -5.71 6.86
N VAL A 156 -9.98 -6.40 7.31
CA VAL A 156 -8.64 -5.83 7.44
C VAL A 156 -8.15 -5.30 6.09
N PHE A 157 -8.13 -6.15 5.08
CA PHE A 157 -7.58 -5.80 3.77
C PHE A 157 -8.47 -4.82 3.00
N SER A 158 -9.80 -4.90 3.11
CA SER A 158 -10.68 -3.95 2.42
C SER A 158 -10.54 -2.55 3.00
N ILE A 159 -10.53 -2.38 4.33
CA ILE A 159 -10.36 -1.05 4.94
C ILE A 159 -8.98 -0.48 4.62
N THR A 160 -7.92 -1.28 4.81
CA THR A 160 -6.55 -0.81 4.61
C THR A 160 -6.26 -0.51 3.14
N SER A 161 -6.67 -1.39 2.21
CA SER A 161 -6.45 -1.16 0.77
C SER A 161 -7.28 0.01 0.26
N PHE A 162 -8.57 0.10 0.62
CA PHE A 162 -9.43 1.19 0.17
C PHE A 162 -8.95 2.54 0.68
N GLY A 163 -8.65 2.67 1.97
CA GLY A 163 -8.19 3.95 2.51
C GLY A 163 -6.83 4.36 1.96
N THR A 164 -5.90 3.42 1.75
CA THR A 164 -4.61 3.72 1.09
C THR A 164 -4.80 4.13 -0.36
N ALA A 165 -5.65 3.40 -1.10
CA ALA A 165 -5.97 3.69 -2.49
C ALA A 165 -6.68 5.05 -2.63
N LEU A 166 -7.54 5.42 -1.69
CA LEU A 166 -8.22 6.71 -1.68
C LEU A 166 -7.23 7.87 -1.50
N ILE A 167 -6.29 7.76 -0.57
CA ILE A 167 -5.22 8.77 -0.39
C ILE A 167 -4.36 8.87 -1.66
N GLN A 168 -4.00 7.73 -2.27
CA GLN A 168 -3.32 7.73 -3.57
C GLN A 168 -4.17 8.37 -4.68
N GLY A 169 -5.47 8.11 -4.68
CA GLY A 169 -6.49 8.70 -5.55
C GLY A 169 -6.50 10.23 -5.49
N LEU A 170 -6.43 10.79 -4.28
CA LEU A 170 -6.37 12.23 -4.06
C LEU A 170 -5.07 12.87 -4.56
N GLU A 171 -3.95 12.13 -4.58
CA GLU A 171 -2.70 12.63 -5.17
C GLU A 171 -2.75 12.62 -6.71
N ILE A 172 -3.45 11.65 -7.31
CA ILE A 172 -3.48 11.49 -8.77
C ILE A 172 -4.58 12.32 -9.44
N GLN A 173 -5.56 12.85 -8.69
CA GLN A 173 -6.69 13.62 -9.24
C GLN A 173 -6.25 14.86 -10.02
N ALA A 174 -5.07 15.40 -9.73
CA ALA A 174 -4.51 16.54 -10.44
C ALA A 174 -3.96 16.19 -11.83
N VAL A 175 -3.74 14.91 -12.12
CA VAL A 175 -3.05 14.44 -13.34
C VAL A 175 -3.81 13.36 -14.11
N VAL A 176 -4.91 12.83 -13.58
CA VAL A 176 -5.74 11.77 -14.20
C VAL A 176 -7.20 12.22 -14.26
N GLU A 177 -7.89 11.88 -15.34
CA GLU A 177 -9.30 12.25 -15.58
C GLU A 177 -10.28 11.45 -14.72
N TYR A 178 -9.99 10.17 -14.44
CA TYR A 178 -10.82 9.29 -13.62
C TYR A 178 -10.04 8.71 -12.43
N PRO A 179 -9.73 9.50 -11.39
CA PRO A 179 -8.93 9.05 -10.25
C PRO A 179 -9.63 7.95 -9.43
N LEU A 180 -10.96 7.92 -9.40
CA LEU A 180 -11.73 6.91 -8.66
C LEU A 180 -11.57 5.50 -9.23
N ASP A 181 -11.39 5.35 -10.55
CA ASP A 181 -11.16 4.04 -11.15
C ASP A 181 -9.90 3.39 -10.60
N TRP A 182 -8.87 4.19 -10.34
CA TRP A 182 -7.62 3.73 -9.74
C TRP A 182 -7.83 3.27 -8.30
N VAL A 183 -8.67 3.99 -7.54
CA VAL A 183 -9.05 3.61 -6.18
C VAL A 183 -9.74 2.26 -6.18
N TRP A 184 -10.74 2.09 -7.04
CA TRP A 184 -11.50 0.85 -7.14
C TRP A 184 -10.64 -0.33 -7.58
N ILE A 185 -9.84 -0.15 -8.64
CA ILE A 185 -8.95 -1.21 -9.15
C ILE A 185 -7.93 -1.63 -8.09
N SER A 186 -7.29 -0.67 -7.41
CA SER A 186 -6.35 -0.99 -6.33
C SER A 186 -7.03 -1.76 -5.21
N SER A 187 -8.16 -1.25 -4.72
CA SER A 187 -8.89 -1.88 -3.60
C SER A 187 -9.33 -3.29 -3.94
N LEU A 188 -9.93 -3.49 -5.13
CA LEU A 188 -10.36 -4.80 -5.59
C LEU A 188 -9.19 -5.77 -5.78
N THR A 189 -8.07 -5.30 -6.34
CA THR A 189 -6.89 -6.13 -6.56
C THR A 189 -6.31 -6.62 -5.23
N TRP A 190 -6.12 -5.71 -4.27
CA TRP A 190 -5.55 -6.05 -2.96
C TRP A 190 -6.48 -6.93 -2.13
N SER A 191 -7.77 -6.61 -2.07
CA SER A 191 -8.75 -7.46 -1.35
C SER A 191 -8.84 -8.85 -1.97
N SER A 192 -8.91 -8.97 -3.30
CA SER A 192 -9.01 -10.27 -3.98
C SER A 192 -7.77 -11.14 -3.76
N MET A 193 -6.57 -10.56 -3.91
CA MET A 193 -5.31 -11.29 -3.67
C MET A 193 -5.18 -11.75 -2.22
N SER A 194 -5.64 -10.93 -1.27
CA SER A 194 -5.56 -11.25 0.16
C SER A 194 -6.54 -12.35 0.55
N ILE A 195 -7.75 -12.38 -0.04
CA ILE A 195 -8.71 -13.47 0.16
C ILE A 195 -8.15 -14.77 -0.41
N LEU A 196 -7.56 -14.74 -1.61
CA LEU A 196 -6.93 -15.91 -2.22
C LEU A 196 -5.81 -16.47 -1.34
N LEU A 197 -4.92 -15.59 -0.84
CA LEU A 197 -3.86 -15.98 0.09
C LEU A 197 -4.43 -16.57 1.39
N GLY A 198 -5.43 -15.91 1.99
CA GLY A 198 -6.12 -16.40 3.19
C GLY A 198 -6.72 -17.79 3.01
N SER A 199 -7.34 -18.01 1.85
CA SER A 199 -7.98 -19.29 1.50
C SER A 199 -6.93 -20.39 1.29
N LEU A 200 -5.80 -20.06 0.66
CA LEU A 200 -4.66 -20.96 0.51
C LEU A 200 -4.06 -21.36 1.86
N LEU A 201 -3.84 -20.38 2.75
CA LEU A 201 -3.32 -20.63 4.10
C LEU A 201 -4.27 -21.53 4.91
N LEU A 202 -5.57 -21.26 4.85
CA LEU A 202 -6.58 -22.11 5.50
C LEU A 202 -6.55 -23.54 4.96
N ALA A 203 -6.47 -23.71 3.64
CA ALA A 203 -6.38 -25.03 3.03
C ALA A 203 -5.12 -25.79 3.47
N LEU A 204 -3.97 -25.12 3.56
CA LEU A 204 -2.73 -25.71 4.06
C LEU A 204 -2.84 -26.16 5.53
N VAL A 205 -3.47 -25.34 6.38
CA VAL A 205 -3.67 -25.68 7.80
C VAL A 205 -4.64 -26.86 7.98
N VAL A 206 -5.64 -27.01 7.11
CA VAL A 206 -6.59 -28.13 7.18
C VAL A 206 -5.97 -29.45 6.68
N LEU A 207 -4.96 -29.37 5.80
CA LEU A 207 -4.29 -30.54 5.21
C LEU A 207 -3.09 -31.06 6.02
N LEU A 208 -2.57 -30.28 6.97
CA LEU A 208 -1.48 -30.63 7.89
C LEU A 208 -2.01 -31.12 9.23
#